data_AF-A0A537HWT4-F1
#
_entry.id   AF-A0A537HWT4-F1
#
_cell.length_a   1.000
_cell.length_b   1.000
_cell.length_c   1.000
_cell.angle_alpha   90.00
_cell.angle_beta   90.00
_cell.angle_gamma   90.00
#
_symmetry.space_group_name_H-M   'P 1'
#
loop_
_entity.id
_entity.type
_entity.pdbx_description
1 polymer ?
#
loop_
_entity_poly.entity_id
_entity_poly.type
_entity_poly.pdbx_seq_one_letter_code
_entity_poly.pdbx_strand_id
1 'polypeptide(L)' 'MMGVVLELDYVRLAPGFAREVLEIYENWEGKNSAPMKVRELMMVIEIEVNKLYDPGGWDRKYGMPKPPPLKDTKLS' A
#
# COMPACT_ATOMS: atom_id res chain seq x y z
N MET A 1 11.31 2.09 17.72
CA MET A 1 11.46 1.67 16.31
C MET A 1 11.10 2.88 15.46
N MET A 2 12.08 3.66 14.99
CA MET A 2 11.83 4.83 14.14
C MET A 2 11.47 4.33 12.74
N GLY A 3 10.18 4.31 12.42
CA GLY A 3 9.73 4.18 11.03
C GLY A 3 10.17 5.42 10.28
N VAL A 4 10.82 5.24 9.13
CA VAL A 4 11.08 6.33 8.19
C VAL A 4 9.71 6.80 7.71
N VAL A 5 9.21 7.91 8.28
CA VAL A 5 8.03 8.58 7.75
C VAL A 5 8.50 9.28 6.48
N LEU A 6 8.32 8.61 5.34
CA LEU A 6 8.38 9.30 4.05
C LEU A 6 7.15 10.22 4.04
N GLU A 7 7.30 11.46 4.54
CA GLU A 7 6.26 12.48 4.44
C GLU A 7 6.08 12.84 2.95
N LEU A 8 5.28 12.03 2.25
CA LEU A 8 4.86 12.30 0.88
C LEU A 8 3.74 13.35 0.90
N ASP A 9 4.00 14.52 1.51
CA ASP A 9 3.03 15.60 1.60
C ASP A 9 2.53 16.05 0.23
N TYR A 10 3.34 15.88 -0.82
CA TYR A 10 2.92 16.15 -2.20
C TYR A 10 1.72 15.29 -2.65
N VAL A 11 1.58 14.05 -2.17
CA VAL A 11 0.43 13.19 -2.50
C VAL A 11 -0.83 13.77 -1.88
N ARG A 12 -0.72 14.34 -0.67
CA ARG A 12 -1.85 15.05 -0.03
C ARG A 12 -2.18 16.37 -0.71
N LEU A 13 -1.16 17.06 -1.24
CA LEU A 13 -1.35 18.31 -1.98
C LEU A 13 -2.01 18.10 -3.34
N ALA A 14 -1.75 16.97 -4.01
CA ALA A 14 -2.32 16.66 -5.33
C ALA A 14 -2.73 15.18 -5.46
N PRO A 15 -3.75 14.73 -4.73
CA PRO A 15 -4.12 13.30 -4.67
C PRO A 15 -4.69 12.77 -5.99
N GLY A 16 -5.35 13.62 -6.78
CA GLY A 16 -5.82 13.27 -8.13
C GLY A 16 -4.67 13.00 -9.09
N PHE A 17 -3.65 13.85 -9.08
CA PHE A 17 -2.44 13.66 -9.89
C PHE A 17 -1.70 12.36 -9.50
N ALA A 18 -1.54 12.10 -8.20
CA ALA A 18 -0.90 10.87 -7.73
C ALA A 18 -1.65 9.61 -8.20
N ARG A 19 -2.99 9.66 -8.21
CA ARG A 19 -3.83 8.59 -8.75
C ARG A 19 -3.63 8.40 -10.27
N GLU A 20 -3.63 9.49 -11.04
CA GLU A 20 -3.40 9.43 -12.49
C GLU A 20 -2.04 8.81 -12.82
N VAL A 21 -0.99 9.17 -12.06
CA VAL A 21 0.35 8.58 -12.20
C VAL A 21 0.32 7.07 -11.94
N LEU A 22 -0.40 6.61 -10.91
CA LEU A 22 -0.56 5.18 -10.63
C LEU A 22 -1.32 4.46 -11.75
N GLU A 23 -2.40 5.06 -12.27
CA GLU A 23 -3.17 4.49 -13.38
C GLU A 23 -2.32 4.39 -14.66
N ILE A 24 -1.50 5.40 -14.95
CA ILE A 24 -0.53 5.35 -16.05
C ILE A 24 0.50 4.23 -15.82
N TYR A 25 1.06 4.17 -14.61
CA TYR A 25 2.07 3.17 -14.25
C TYR A 25 1.53 1.74 -14.35
N GLU A 26 0.29 1.50 -13.90
CA GLU A 26 -0.37 0.20 -13.98
C GLU A 26 -0.51 -0.31 -15.42
N ASN A 27 -0.85 0.60 -16.33
CA ASN A 27 -1.07 0.31 -17.73
C ASN A 27 0.21 0.40 -18.58
N TRP A 28 1.36 0.71 -17.98
CA TRP A 28 2.60 0.88 -18.72
C TRP A 28 3.16 -0.47 -19.19
N GLU A 29 3.26 -0.63 -20.51
CA GLU A 29 3.98 -1.73 -21.13
C GLU A 29 5.44 -1.78 -20.66
N GLY A 30 5.82 -2.88 -20.00
CA GLY A 30 7.14 -3.02 -19.38
C GLY A 30 7.22 -2.61 -17.92
N LYS A 31 6.10 -2.31 -17.23
CA LYS A 31 6.03 -2.09 -15.77
C LYS A 31 6.84 -3.11 -14.96
N ASN A 32 6.77 -4.39 -15.33
CA ASN A 32 7.49 -5.47 -14.64
C ASN A 32 9.02 -5.39 -14.79
N SER A 33 9.49 -4.71 -15.83
CA SER A 33 10.90 -4.44 -16.10
C SER A 33 11.40 -3.16 -15.41
N ALA A 34 10.52 -2.41 -14.74
CA ALA A 34 10.91 -1.20 -14.04
C ALA A 34 11.96 -1.51 -12.95
N PRO A 35 12.96 -0.63 -12.76
CA PRO A 35 13.91 -0.76 -11.67
C PRO A 35 13.19 -0.92 -10.33
N MET A 36 13.76 -1.72 -9.43
CA MET A 36 13.12 -2.05 -8.14
C MET A 36 12.70 -0.79 -7.36
N LYS A 37 13.54 0.25 -7.36
CA LYS A 37 13.25 1.52 -6.68
C LYS A 37 12.03 2.25 -7.24
N VAL A 38 11.76 2.12 -8.54
CA VAL A 38 10.56 2.70 -9.17
C VAL A 38 9.32 1.93 -8.74
N ARG A 39 9.40 0.60 -8.72
CA ARG A 39 8.31 -0.26 -8.20
C ARG A 39 7.98 0.05 -6.74
N GLU A 40 9.01 0.18 -5.90
CA GLU A 40 8.86 0.56 -4.50
C GLU A 40 8.20 1.94 -4.36
N LEU A 41 8.64 2.94 -5.14
CA LEU A 41 8.04 4.27 -5.11
C LEU A 41 6.54 4.23 -5.46
N MET A 42 6.16 3.52 -6.52
CA MET A 42 4.76 3.40 -6.93
C MET A 42 3.91 2.72 -5.88
N MET A 43 4.45 1.70 -5.20
CA MET A 43 3.77 1.05 -4.07
C MET A 43 3.54 2.03 -2.89
N VAL A 44 4.52 2.88 -2.56
CA VAL A 44 4.34 3.88 -1.49
C VAL A 44 3.30 4.92 -1.88
N ILE A 45 3.29 5.38 -3.14
CA ILE A 45 2.27 6.31 -3.63
C ILE A 45 0.87 5.67 -3.57
N GLU A 46 0.73 4.40 -3.96
CA GLU A 46 -0.53 3.65 -3.86
C GLU A 46 -1.04 3.57 -2.41
N ILE A 47 -0.16 3.31 -1.45
CA ILE A 47 -0.53 3.28 -0.03
C ILE A 47 -1.06 4.64 0.43
N GLU A 48 -0.38 5.74 0.09
CA GLU A 48 -0.80 7.08 0.51
C GLU A 48 -2.10 7.53 -0.17
N VAL A 49 -2.28 7.24 -1.46
CA VAL A 49 -3.54 7.51 -2.17
C VAL A 49 -4.69 6.69 -1.57
N ASN A 50 -4.49 5.40 -1.30
CA ASN A 50 -5.52 4.55 -0.69
C ASN A 50 -5.92 5.02 0.71
N LYS A 51 -4.96 5.46 1.53
CA LYS A 51 -5.26 6.04 2.86
C LYS A 51 -6.12 7.30 2.75
N LEU A 52 -5.94 8.11 1.71
CA LEU A 52 -6.70 9.35 1.50
C LEU A 52 -8.14 9.08 1.01
N TYR A 53 -8.33 8.12 0.10
CA TYR A 53 -9.63 7.89 -0.54
C TYR A 53 -10.46 6.74 0.08
N ASP A 54 -9.84 5.75 0.71
CA ASP A 54 -10.53 4.65 1.40
C ASP A 54 -9.78 4.28 2.70
N PRO A 55 -9.91 5.11 3.75
CA PRO A 55 -9.19 4.93 5.01
C PRO A 55 -9.42 3.55 5.67
N GLY A 56 -10.53 2.87 5.36
CA GLY A 56 -10.86 1.53 5.84
C GLY A 56 -10.76 0.42 4.78
N GLY A 57 -10.35 0.73 3.56
CA GLY A 57 -10.19 -0.21 2.45
C GLY A 57 -8.92 -1.02 2.55
N TRP A 58 -7.86 -0.40 3.04
CA TRP A 58 -6.56 -1.04 3.19
C TRP A 58 -6.60 -2.16 4.24
N ASP A 59 -7.24 -1.91 5.39
CA ASP A 59 -7.49 -2.94 6.42
C ASP A 59 -8.36 -4.10 5.91
N ARG A 60 -9.22 -3.87 4.92
CA ARG A 60 -10.07 -4.90 4.29
C ARG A 60 -9.35 -5.69 3.21
N LYS A 61 -8.52 -5.05 2.39
CA LYS A 61 -7.77 -5.69 1.29
C LYS A 61 -6.52 -6.44 1.76
N TYR A 62 -5.84 -5.91 2.77
CA TYR A 62 -4.59 -6.47 3.32
C TYR A 62 -4.74 -6.94 4.76
N GLY A 63 -5.98 -7.04 5.26
CA GLY A 63 -6.27 -7.60 6.56
C GLY A 63 -5.58 -8.95 6.71
N MET A 64 -4.53 -8.96 7.54
CA MET A 64 -3.80 -10.19 7.86
C MET A 64 -4.84 -11.26 8.25
N PRO A 65 -4.69 -12.52 7.79
CA PRO A 65 -5.56 -13.59 8.23
C PRO A 65 -5.65 -13.52 9.75
N LYS A 66 -6.87 -13.42 10.30
CA LYS A 66 -7.05 -13.47 11.74
C LYS A 66 -6.31 -14.71 12.24
N PRO A 67 -5.35 -14.59 13.17
CA PRO A 67 -4.62 -15.74 13.63
C PRO A 67 -5.65 -16.79 14.07
N PRO A 68 -5.49 -18.06 13.68
CA PRO A 68 -6.45 -19.09 14.04
C PRO A 68 -6.63 -19.08 15.56
N PRO A 69 -7.85 -19.23 16.07
CA PRO A 69 -8.09 -19.27 17.50
C PRO A 69 -7.19 -20.35 18.09
N LEU A 70 -6.31 -19.95 19.02
CA LEU A 70 -5.44 -20.87 19.73
C LEU A 70 -6.34 -21.90 20.40
N LYS A 71 -6.30 -23.13 19.90
CA LYS A 71 -6.92 -24.26 20.60
C LYS A 71 -6.02 -24.55 21.78
N ASP A 72 -6.47 -24.21 22.97
CA ASP A 72 -5.85 -24.71 24.18
C ASP A 72 -5.80 -26.23 24.08
N THR A 73 -4.62 -26.78 23.80
CA THR A 73 -4.37 -28.21 23.96
C THR A 73 -4.49 -28.49 25.44
N LYS A 74 -5.69 -28.87 25.89
CA LYS A 74 -5.84 -29.58 27.14
C LYS A 74 -4.97 -30.82 27.02
N LEU A 75 -3.90 -30.87 27.82
CA LEU A 75 -3.27 -32.15 28.16
C LEU A 75 -4.34 -32.98 28.87
N SER A 76 -4.92 -33.95 28.17
CA SER A 76 -5.65 -35.06 28.75
C SER A 76 -4.84 -36.32 28.58
#